data_AF-W7QL99-F1
#
_entry.id   AF-W7QL99-F1
#
_cell.length_a   1.000
_cell.length_b   1.000
_cell.length_c   1.000
_cell.angle_alpha   90.00
_cell.angle_beta   90.00
_cell.angle_gamma   90.00
#
_symmetry.space_group_name_H-M   'P 1'
#
loop_
_entity.id
_entity.type
_entity.pdbx_description
1 polymer ?
#
loop_
_entity_poly.entity_id
_entity_poly.type
_entity_poly.pdbx_seq_one_letter_code
_entity_poly.pdbx_strand_id
1 'polypeptide(L)'
;MSLLLDPLLLVLVALTFLVAGTVKGVIGMGMPTVSLALLTATVGLPSAMALLLAPTIITNIWQALVGGHLGQILRRLWLFLLASTVTVWLGVSVLARVDVRWLSALLGVLIIYYALSGLFRLGGGAIMRHGRHAGAVNGALTG
;
A
#
# COMPACT_ATOMS: atom_id res chain seq x y z
N MET A 1 8.90 -13.43 19.79
CA MET A 1 8.16 -12.61 20.78
C MET A 1 9.03 -11.58 21.51
N SER A 2 10.35 -11.51 21.28
CA SER A 2 11.24 -10.48 21.86
C SER A 2 11.26 -9.18 21.05
N LEU A 3 11.19 -9.28 19.71
CA LEU A 3 11.25 -8.16 18.76
C LEU A 3 10.13 -7.10 18.93
N LEU A 4 8.96 -7.48 19.46
CA LEU A 4 7.81 -6.58 19.66
C LEU A 4 7.92 -5.75 20.95
N LEU A 5 8.83 -6.11 21.86
CA LEU A 5 9.02 -5.43 23.14
C LEU A 5 10.30 -4.60 23.18
N ASP A 6 11.06 -4.56 22.07
CA ASP A 6 12.23 -3.68 21.94
C ASP A 6 11.75 -2.22 21.87
N PRO A 7 12.01 -1.39 22.90
CA PRO A 7 11.49 -0.02 22.95
C PRO A 7 11.96 0.82 21.75
N LEU A 8 13.18 0.58 21.28
CA LEU A 8 13.75 1.24 20.11
C LEU A 8 12.97 0.94 18.82
N LEU A 9 12.54 -0.32 18.64
CA LEU A 9 11.77 -0.72 17.47
C LEU A 9 10.39 -0.08 17.48
N LEU A 10 9.73 -0.04 18.64
CA LEU A 10 8.43 0.63 18.78
C LEU A 10 8.52 2.12 18.44
N VAL A 11 9.58 2.80 18.91
CA VAL A 11 9.83 4.21 18.56
C VAL A 11 10.04 4.37 17.05
N LEU A 12 10.84 3.49 16.43
CA LEU A 12 11.09 3.53 14.99
C LEU A 12 9.80 3.33 14.18
N VAL A 13 8.99 2.36 14.57
CA VAL A 13 7.70 2.07 13.93
C VAL A 13 6.74 3.25 14.09
N ALA A 14 6.63 3.82 15.29
CA ALA A 14 5.80 4.99 15.56
C ALA A 14 6.23 6.20 14.72
N LEU A 15 7.53 6.49 14.67
CA LEU A 15 8.08 7.60 13.89
C LEU A 15 7.87 7.38 12.38
N THR A 16 8.03 6.15 11.90
CA THR A 16 7.77 5.78 10.51
C THR A 16 6.30 6.01 10.14
N PHE A 17 5.36 5.56 10.96
CA PHE A 17 3.93 5.79 10.70
C PHE A 17 3.52 7.25 10.87
N LEU A 18 4.18 8.01 11.75
CA LEU A 18 3.96 9.45 11.87
C LEU A 18 4.33 10.15 10.56
N VAL A 19 5.51 9.88 10.01
CA VAL A 19 5.97 10.44 8.73
C VAL A 19 5.08 9.97 7.58
N ALA A 20 4.75 8.68 7.50
CA ALA A 20 3.87 8.17 6.44
C ALA A 20 2.44 8.72 6.54
N GLY A 21 1.96 8.94 7.76
CA GLY A 21 0.66 9.54 8.05
C GLY A 21 0.58 11.01 7.65
N THR A 22 1.62 11.81 7.91
CA THR A 22 1.68 13.21 7.46
C THR A 22 1.73 13.29 5.94
N VAL A 23 2.50 12.43 5.28
CA VAL A 23 2.53 12.34 3.81
C VAL A 23 1.13 11.99 3.26
N LYS A 24 0.44 10.99 3.85
CA LYS A 24 -0.96 10.68 3.48
C LYS A 24 -1.88 11.87 3.71
N GLY A 25 -1.67 12.67 4.77
CA GLY A 25 -2.47 13.86 5.05
C GLY A 25 -2.28 14.98 4.02
N VAL A 26 -1.05 15.20 3.55
CA VAL A 26 -0.73 16.25 2.57
C VAL A 26 -1.05 15.84 1.14
N ILE A 27 -0.71 14.61 0.75
CA ILE A 27 -0.81 14.11 -0.64
C ILE A 27 -2.11 13.31 -0.87
N GLY A 28 -2.76 12.82 0.18
CA GLY A 28 -3.95 11.97 0.10
C GLY A 28 -3.66 10.48 -0.16
N MET A 29 -2.44 10.13 -0.58
CA MET A 29 -1.99 8.77 -0.91
C MET A 29 -0.55 8.55 -0.40
N GLY A 30 -0.14 7.29 -0.21
CA GLY A 30 1.29 6.95 -0.08
C GLY A 30 1.76 6.45 1.29
N MET A 31 0.86 6.33 2.28
CA MET A 31 1.21 5.69 3.57
C MET A 31 1.88 4.32 3.36
N PRO A 32 1.31 3.39 2.56
CA PRO A 32 1.96 2.11 2.32
C PRO A 32 3.36 2.25 1.70
N THR A 33 3.53 3.14 0.72
CA THR A 33 4.80 3.33 0.01
C THR A 33 5.91 3.84 0.93
N VAL A 34 5.62 4.89 1.70
CA VAL A 34 6.60 5.50 2.61
C VAL A 34 6.92 4.56 3.78
N SER A 35 5.91 3.98 4.41
CA SER A 35 6.11 3.03 5.50
C SER A 35 6.86 1.79 5.05
N LEU A 36 6.52 1.19 3.91
CA LEU A 36 7.19 -0.02 3.43
C LEU A 36 8.65 0.26 3.04
N ALA A 37 8.96 1.44 2.49
CA ALA A 37 10.34 1.85 2.20
C ALA A 37 11.20 1.92 3.48
N LEU A 38 10.71 2.62 4.51
CA LEU A 38 11.44 2.83 5.76
C LEU A 38 11.52 1.55 6.61
N LEU A 39 10.41 0.81 6.73
CA LEU A 39 10.38 -0.43 7.52
C LEU A 39 11.14 -1.57 6.83
N THR A 40 11.07 -1.70 5.50
CA THR A 40 11.82 -2.77 4.81
C THR A 40 13.32 -2.57 4.95
N ALA A 41 13.79 -1.32 4.87
CA ALA A 41 15.20 -0.99 5.04
C ALA A 41 15.73 -1.27 6.46
N THR A 42 14.85 -1.35 7.45
CA THR A 42 15.23 -1.44 8.88
C THR A 42 14.99 -2.83 9.46
N VAL A 43 13.83 -3.43 9.19
CA VAL A 43 13.41 -4.71 9.78
C VAL A 43 13.17 -5.81 8.74
N GLY A 44 13.42 -5.53 7.46
CA GLY A 44 13.20 -6.44 6.35
C GLY A 44 11.75 -6.47 5.85
N LEU A 45 11.57 -6.93 4.61
CA LEU A 45 10.29 -6.87 3.90
C LEU A 45 9.16 -7.65 4.60
N PRO A 46 9.34 -8.90 5.06
CA PRO A 46 8.24 -9.66 5.67
C PRO A 46 7.72 -8.99 6.95
N SER A 47 8.63 -8.53 7.82
CA SER A 47 8.29 -7.83 9.05
C SER A 47 7.61 -6.48 8.78
N ALA A 48 8.12 -5.72 7.80
CA ALA A 48 7.53 -4.47 7.37
C ALA A 48 6.08 -4.64 6.90
N MET A 49 5.81 -5.64 6.06
CA MET A 49 4.46 -5.97 5.60
C MET A 49 3.52 -6.31 6.76
N ALA A 50 3.97 -7.12 7.71
CA ALA A 50 3.18 -7.51 8.88
C ALA A 50 2.83 -6.31 9.78
N LEU A 51 3.81 -5.45 10.07
CA LEU A 51 3.62 -4.23 10.87
C LEU A 51 2.68 -3.23 10.18
N LEU A 52 2.70 -3.17 8.85
CA LEU A 52 1.87 -2.27 8.06
C LEU A 52 0.41 -2.68 8.00
N LEU A 53 0.15 -3.99 8.05
CA LEU A 53 -1.18 -4.56 7.88
C LEU A 53 -2.17 -4.04 8.93
N ALA A 54 -1.81 -4.14 10.21
CA ALA A 54 -2.68 -3.75 11.32
C ALA A 54 -3.14 -2.28 11.26
N PRO A 55 -2.26 -1.26 11.25
CA PRO A 55 -2.68 0.13 11.23
C PRO A 55 -3.39 0.53 9.93
N THR A 56 -3.00 -0.07 8.79
CA THR A 56 -3.65 0.22 7.51
C THR A 56 -5.09 -0.29 7.49
N ILE A 57 -5.33 -1.52 7.95
CA ILE A 57 -6.69 -2.08 8.03
C ILE A 57 -7.53 -1.27 9.02
N ILE A 58 -6.99 -1.00 10.22
CA ILE A 58 -7.72 -0.26 11.27
C ILE A 58 -8.14 1.12 10.77
N THR A 59 -7.19 1.91 10.23
CA THR A 59 -7.48 3.28 9.78
C THR A 59 -8.40 3.28 8.55
N ASN A 60 -8.25 2.35 7.61
CA ASN A 60 -9.12 2.29 6.44
C ASN A 60 -10.56 1.88 6.79
N ILE A 61 -10.73 0.92 7.71
CA ILE A 61 -12.07 0.53 8.20
C ILE A 61 -12.72 1.70 8.94
N TRP A 62 -11.98 2.33 9.86
CA TRP A 62 -12.48 3.51 10.57
C TRP A 62 -12.91 4.62 9.60
N GLN A 63 -12.08 4.91 8.59
CA GLN A 63 -12.38 5.89 7.54
C GLN A 63 -13.63 5.51 6.73
N ALA A 64 -13.79 4.23 6.40
CA ALA A 64 -14.96 3.74 5.67
C ALA A 64 -16.27 3.86 6.47
N LEU A 65 -16.21 3.62 7.78
CA LEU A 65 -17.37 3.71 8.68
C LEU A 65 -17.77 5.16 8.96
N VAL A 66 -16.82 6.02 9.30
CA VAL A 66 -17.08 7.43 9.62
C VAL A 66 -17.40 8.24 8.35
N GLY A 67 -16.91 7.81 7.18
CA GLY A 67 -17.07 8.52 5.93
C GLY A 67 -18.48 8.53 5.34
N GLY A 68 -19.42 7.70 5.79
CA GLY A 68 -20.85 7.73 5.40
C GLY A 68 -21.20 7.35 3.94
N HIS A 69 -20.23 7.18 3.05
CA HIS A 69 -20.45 6.94 1.61
C HIS A 69 -20.13 5.50 1.16
N LEU A 70 -19.98 4.56 2.11
CA LEU A 70 -19.50 3.20 1.84
C LEU A 70 -20.32 2.48 0.75
N GLY A 71 -21.66 2.50 0.84
CA GLY A 71 -22.51 1.82 -0.14
C GLY A 71 -22.39 2.38 -1.57
N GLN A 72 -22.21 3.70 -1.70
CA GLN A 72 -22.00 4.35 -3.00
C GLN A 72 -20.64 3.98 -3.59
N ILE A 73 -19.59 3.94 -2.76
CA ILE A 73 -18.24 3.55 -3.16
C ILE A 73 -18.21 2.09 -3.62
N LEU A 74 -18.82 1.18 -2.86
CA LEU A 74 -18.90 -0.24 -3.21
C LEU A 74 -19.61 -0.44 -4.55
N ARG A 75 -20.75 0.22 -4.78
CA ARG A 75 -21.48 0.12 -6.06
C ARG A 75 -20.69 0.71 -7.24
N ARG A 76 -19.86 1.72 -7.00
CA ARG A 76 -19.02 2.33 -8.05
C ARG A 76 -17.77 1.50 -8.36
N LEU A 77 -17.18 0.85 -7.35
CA LEU A 77 -15.88 0.18 -7.44
C LEU A 77 -15.96 -1.36 -7.42
N TRP A 78 -17.14 -1.97 -7.43
CA TRP A 78 -17.28 -3.44 -7.29
C TRP A 78 -16.42 -4.25 -8.27
N LEU A 79 -16.28 -3.81 -9.53
CA LEU A 79 -15.43 -4.48 -10.53
C LEU A 79 -13.95 -4.41 -10.16
N PHE A 80 -13.49 -3.24 -9.70
CA PHE A 80 -12.13 -3.06 -9.20
C PHE A 80 -11.89 -3.95 -7.98
N LEU A 81 -12.81 -3.96 -7.01
CA LEU A 81 -12.70 -4.75 -5.79
C LEU A 81 -12.71 -6.25 -6.07
N LEU A 82 -13.57 -6.72 -6.99
CA LEU A 82 -13.64 -8.13 -7.36
C LEU A 82 -12.37 -8.57 -8.08
N ALA A 83 -11.91 -7.80 -9.08
CA ALA A 83 -10.67 -8.09 -9.79
C ALA A 83 -9.48 -8.12 -8.83
N SER A 84 -9.33 -7.09 -7.99
CA SER A 84 -8.27 -6.99 -6.99
C SER A 84 -8.33 -8.14 -5.97
N THR A 85 -9.52 -8.54 -5.51
CA THR A 85 -9.64 -9.68 -4.59
C THR A 85 -9.12 -10.98 -5.22
N VAL A 86 -9.50 -11.25 -6.47
CA VAL A 86 -9.06 -12.46 -7.18
C VAL A 86 -7.55 -12.44 -7.40
N THR A 87 -7.02 -11.31 -7.87
CA THR A 87 -5.58 -11.20 -8.11
C THR A 87 -4.78 -11.23 -6.82
N VAL A 88 -5.30 -10.74 -5.67
CA VAL A 88 -4.54 -10.77 -4.41
C VAL A 88 -4.34 -12.21 -3.97
N TRP A 89 -5.38 -13.04 -4.08
CA TRP A 89 -5.27 -14.47 -3.79
C TRP A 89 -4.23 -15.17 -4.68
N LEU A 90 -4.23 -14.86 -5.98
CA LEU A 90 -3.23 -15.40 -6.91
C LEU A 90 -1.82 -14.85 -6.61
N GLY A 91 -1.70 -13.55 -6.38
CA GLY A 91 -0.49 -12.82 -6.08
C GLY A 91 0.18 -13.35 -4.83
N VAL A 92 -0.56 -13.48 -3.72
CA VAL A 92 -0.05 -14.08 -2.47
C VAL A 92 0.42 -15.51 -2.69
N SER A 93 -0.31 -16.30 -3.49
CA SER A 93 0.08 -17.69 -3.81
C SER A 93 1.41 -17.78 -4.57
N VAL A 94 1.69 -16.82 -5.45
CA VAL A 94 2.98 -16.67 -6.14
C VAL A 94 4.03 -16.13 -5.17
N LEU A 95 3.70 -15.07 -4.41
CA LEU A 95 4.59 -14.37 -3.50
C LEU A 95 5.17 -15.31 -2.43
N ALA A 96 4.36 -16.26 -1.94
CA ALA A 96 4.78 -17.28 -0.98
C ALA A 96 5.84 -18.27 -1.53
N ARG A 97 6.04 -18.31 -2.86
CA ARG A 97 7.00 -19.21 -3.53
C ARG A 97 8.25 -18.50 -4.03
N VAL A 98 8.27 -17.16 -4.03
CA VAL A 98 9.39 -16.37 -4.56
C VAL A 98 10.29 -15.96 -3.40
N ASP A 99 11.60 -15.99 -3.64
CA ASP A 99 12.59 -15.57 -2.66
C ASP A 99 12.43 -14.09 -2.28
N VAL A 100 12.47 -13.80 -0.98
CA VAL A 100 12.34 -12.46 -0.40
C VAL A 100 13.34 -11.46 -0.98
N ARG A 101 14.54 -11.91 -1.41
CA ARG A 101 15.53 -11.06 -2.06
C ARG A 101 15.01 -10.45 -3.35
N TRP A 102 14.34 -11.23 -4.19
CA TRP A 102 13.77 -10.74 -5.45
C TRP A 102 12.60 -9.80 -5.21
N LEU A 103 11.75 -10.10 -4.22
CA LEU A 103 10.65 -9.21 -3.82
C LEU A 103 11.17 -7.88 -3.30
N SER A 104 12.23 -7.90 -2.48
CA SER A 104 12.84 -6.69 -1.93
C SER A 104 13.50 -5.85 -3.01
N ALA A 105 14.16 -6.48 -3.98
CA ALA A 105 14.73 -5.81 -5.14
C ALA A 105 13.64 -5.16 -6.01
N LEU A 106 12.57 -5.90 -6.32
CA LEU A 106 11.42 -5.38 -7.06
C LEU A 106 10.79 -4.19 -6.34
N LEU A 107 10.56 -4.30 -5.02
CA LEU A 107 10.06 -3.18 -4.22
C LEU A 107 10.97 -1.95 -4.31
N GLY A 108 12.29 -2.14 -4.21
CA GLY A 108 13.25 -1.05 -4.36
C GLY A 108 13.15 -0.34 -5.71
N VAL A 109 13.07 -1.11 -6.80
CA VAL A 109 12.87 -0.56 -8.15
C VAL A 109 11.57 0.22 -8.25
N LEU A 110 10.47 -0.31 -7.72
CA LEU A 110 9.17 0.37 -7.72
C LEU A 110 9.18 1.67 -6.92
N ILE A 111 9.87 1.70 -5.76
CA ILE A 111 10.03 2.91 -4.94
C ILE A 111 10.84 3.97 -5.69
N ILE A 112 11.97 3.58 -6.32
CA ILE A 112 12.79 4.51 -7.10
C ILE A 112 11.96 5.10 -8.24
N TYR A 113 11.24 4.26 -8.99
CA TYR A 113 10.35 4.72 -10.05
C TYR A 113 9.28 5.68 -9.54
N TYR A 114 8.61 5.36 -8.43
CA TYR A 114 7.62 6.23 -7.80
C TYR A 114 8.21 7.57 -7.36
N ALA A 115 9.39 7.56 -6.71
CA ALA A 115 10.07 8.76 -6.26
C ALA A 115 10.50 9.66 -7.44
N LEU A 116 11.08 9.09 -8.49
CA LEU A 116 11.47 9.83 -9.68
C LEU A 116 10.26 10.40 -10.43
N SER A 117 9.18 9.62 -10.57
CA SER A 117 7.95 10.12 -11.20
C SER A 117 7.33 11.28 -10.44
N GLY A 118 7.35 11.25 -9.10
CA GLY A 118 6.92 12.37 -8.27
C GLY A 118 7.85 13.59 -8.38
N LEU A 119 9.16 13.37 -8.33
CA LEU A 119 10.19 14.42 -8.41
C LEU A 119 10.14 15.18 -9.73
N PHE A 120 10.05 14.46 -10.84
CA PHE A 120 9.98 15.05 -12.18
C PHE A 120 8.55 15.43 -12.60
N ARG A 121 7.56 15.25 -11.71
CA ARG A 121 6.13 15.46 -11.98
C ARG A 121 5.70 14.78 -13.28
N LEU A 122 6.17 13.55 -13.52
CA LEU A 122 5.80 12.70 -14.67
C LEU A 122 4.33 12.23 -14.60
N GLY A 123 3.50 12.87 -13.77
CA GLY A 123 2.08 12.61 -13.66
C GLY A 123 1.39 12.98 -14.96
N GLY A 124 1.11 11.97 -15.79
CA GLY A 124 0.19 12.10 -16.89
C GLY A 124 -1.19 12.48 -16.36
N GLY A 125 -1.49 13.77 -16.30
CA GLY A 125 -2.80 14.33 -15.93
C GLY A 125 -3.94 13.98 -16.88
N ALA A 126 -3.74 12.99 -17.77
CA ALA A 126 -4.60 12.68 -18.89
C ALA A 126 -5.02 11.20 -18.95
N ILE A 127 -5.31 10.54 -17.82
CA ILE A 127 -5.92 9.19 -17.83
C ILE A 127 -6.94 9.03 -16.70
N MET A 128 -7.97 9.88 -16.62
CA MET A 128 -9.07 9.67 -15.66
C MET A 128 -10.47 9.81 -16.27
N ARG A 129 -10.64 9.39 -17.54
CA ARG A 129 -11.96 9.33 -18.20
C ARG A 129 -12.35 7.96 -18.77
N HIS A 130 -11.74 6.87 -18.30
CA HIS A 130 -12.08 5.53 -18.79
C HIS A 130 -13.05 4.81 -17.84
N GLY A 131 -14.11 4.24 -18.43
CA GLY A 131 -15.28 3.69 -17.74
C GLY A 131 -15.02 2.45 -16.87
N ARG A 132 -16.09 1.75 -16.47
CA ARG A 132 -16.08 0.63 -15.50
C ARG A 132 -15.01 -0.45 -15.76
N HIS A 133 -14.63 -0.69 -17.02
CA HIS A 133 -13.60 -1.66 -17.39
C HIS A 133 -12.16 -1.24 -17.03
N ALA A 134 -11.85 0.06 -17.06
CA ALA A 134 -10.54 0.55 -16.62
C ALA A 134 -10.34 0.31 -15.11
N GLY A 135 -11.42 0.35 -14.34
CA GLY A 135 -11.41 -0.05 -12.93
C GLY A 135 -11.07 -1.54 -12.74
N ALA A 136 -11.60 -2.43 -13.58
CA ALA A 136 -11.27 -3.86 -13.51
C ALA A 136 -9.80 -4.14 -13.84
N VAL A 137 -9.29 -3.52 -14.92
CA VAL A 137 -7.87 -3.65 -15.31
C VAL A 137 -6.97 -3.11 -14.21
N ASN A 138 -7.26 -1.92 -13.67
CA ASN A 138 -6.49 -1.37 -12.56
C ASN A 138 -6.56 -2.29 -11.33
N GLY A 139 -7.73 -2.84 -11.02
CA GLY A 139 -7.89 -3.79 -9.91
C GLY A 139 -7.04 -5.04 -10.09
N ALA A 140 -7.00 -5.60 -11.29
CA ALA A 140 -6.18 -6.77 -11.60
C ALA A 140 -4.66 -6.46 -11.59
N LEU A 141 -4.26 -5.25 -11.97
CA LEU A 141 -2.85 -4.85 -11.96
C LEU A 141 -2.32 -4.47 -10.57
N THR A 142 -3.20 -4.02 -9.67
CA THR A 142 -2.80 -3.48 -8.36
C THR A 142 -3.21 -4.33 -7.17
N GLY A 143 -4.07 -5.34 -7.38
CA GLY A 143 -4.26 -6.40 -6.41
C GLY A 143 -3.28 -7.53 -6.63
#